data_AF-A0A9E3K9Y6-F1
#
_entry.id   AF-A0A9E3K9Y6-F1
#
_cell.length_a   1.000
_cell.length_b   1.000
_cell.length_c   1.000
_cell.angle_alpha   90.00
_cell.angle_beta   90.00
_cell.angle_gamma   90.00
#
_symmetry.space_group_name_H-M   'P 1'
#
loop_
_entity.id
_entity.type
_entity.pdbx_description
1 polymer ?
#
loop_
_entity_poly.entity_id
_entity_poly.type
_entity_poly.pdbx_seq_one_letter_code
_entity_poly.pdbx_strand_id
1 'polypeptide(L)'
;TFYNASAFPDEYRGDGFAAEHGSWNRSKRTGYKVIRIRLTDGVPTGEYEDFVTGFVLNDSEVWGRPVGVAVAHDGALLVSEDGAGTIWRITRQ
;
A
#
# COMPACT_ATOMS: atom_id res chain seq x y z
N THR A 1 7.36 -2.96 3.30
CA THR A 1 8.52 -3.47 2.54
C THR A 1 9.24 -2.32 1.86
N PHE A 2 10.52 -2.43 1.55
CA PHE A 2 11.23 -1.45 0.72
C PHE A 2 11.28 -1.94 -0.74
N TYR A 3 11.18 -1.01 -1.69
CA TYR A 3 11.14 -1.33 -3.11
C TYR A 3 12.49 -1.09 -3.76
N ASN A 4 13.21 -2.16 -4.08
CA ASN A 4 14.52 -2.08 -4.76
C ASN A 4 14.53 -2.70 -6.17
N ALA A 5 13.37 -3.16 -6.64
CA ALA A 5 13.20 -3.72 -7.98
C ALA A 5 13.09 -2.63 -9.06
N SER A 6 12.90 -3.03 -10.32
CA SER A 6 12.90 -2.14 -11.50
C SER A 6 11.61 -2.17 -12.31
N ALA A 7 10.54 -2.80 -11.81
CA ALA A 7 9.27 -2.91 -12.54
C ALA A 7 8.41 -1.64 -12.44
N PHE A 8 8.51 -0.91 -11.32
CA PHE A 8 7.90 0.41 -11.12
C PHE A 8 8.86 1.54 -11.56
N PRO A 9 8.37 2.79 -11.70
CA PRO A 9 9.22 3.94 -12.02
C PRO A 9 10.48 4.02 -11.17
N ASP A 10 11.58 4.52 -11.74
CA ASP A 10 12.87 4.61 -11.04
C ASP A 10 12.81 5.42 -9.74
N GLU A 11 11.96 6.43 -9.68
CA GLU A 11 11.74 7.25 -8.49
C GLU A 11 11.18 6.46 -7.29
N TYR A 12 10.61 5.25 -7.50
CA TYR A 12 10.09 4.39 -6.43
C TYR A 12 11.20 3.56 -5.79
N ARG A 13 12.39 3.51 -6.40
CA ARG A 13 13.49 2.68 -5.92
C ARG A 13 14.07 3.28 -4.64
N GLY A 14 14.16 2.47 -3.59
CA GLY A 14 14.55 2.87 -2.25
C GLY A 14 13.38 3.29 -1.35
N ASP A 15 12.19 3.51 -1.92
CA ASP A 15 11.01 3.91 -1.15
C ASP A 15 10.38 2.74 -0.38
N GLY A 16 9.57 3.08 0.63
CA GLY A 16 8.82 2.14 1.43
C GLY A 16 7.39 1.95 0.91
N PHE A 17 6.83 0.76 1.12
CA PHE A 17 5.41 0.47 0.99
C PHE A 17 4.86 -0.09 2.29
N ALA A 18 3.71 0.42 2.72
CA ALA A 18 3.02 -0.03 3.92
C ALA A 18 1.52 -0.23 3.65
N ALA A 19 0.95 -1.28 4.24
CA ALA A 19 -0.48 -1.50 4.26
C ALA A 19 -1.08 -0.84 5.51
N GLU A 20 -2.10 -0.02 5.31
CA GLU A 20 -2.88 0.58 6.38
C GLU A 20 -4.22 -0.18 6.50
N HIS A 21 -4.32 -1.05 7.50
CA HIS A 21 -5.47 -1.95 7.71
C HIS A 21 -6.79 -1.21 8.01
N GLY A 22 -6.71 0.07 8.35
CA GLY A 22 -7.85 0.94 8.56
C GLY A 22 -8.27 1.07 10.02
N SER A 23 -8.77 2.26 10.36
CA SER A 23 -9.19 2.62 11.72
C SER A 23 -10.46 1.88 12.15
N TRP A 24 -10.46 1.32 13.35
CA TRP A 24 -11.67 0.78 13.99
C TRP A 24 -12.30 1.73 15.03
N ASN A 25 -11.53 2.66 15.59
CA ASN A 25 -11.95 3.55 16.67
C ASN A 25 -11.74 5.03 16.32
N ARG A 26 -12.39 5.48 15.23
CA ARG A 26 -12.32 6.88 14.78
C ARG A 26 -13.62 7.28 14.09
N SER A 27 -14.14 8.48 14.36
CA SER A 27 -15.42 8.95 13.81
C SER A 27 -15.39 9.12 12.29
N LYS A 28 -14.29 9.67 11.75
CA LYS A 28 -14.02 9.74 10.31
C LYS A 28 -12.96 8.71 9.95
N ARG A 29 -13.31 7.65 9.22
CA ARG A 29 -12.38 6.57 8.88
C ARG A 29 -11.09 7.09 8.24
N THR A 30 -9.98 6.41 8.52
CA THR A 30 -8.68 6.61 7.89
C THR A 30 -7.98 5.27 7.71
N GLY A 31 -6.96 5.23 6.84
CA GLY A 31 -6.33 3.99 6.40
C GLY A 31 -7.09 3.34 5.26
N TYR A 32 -7.21 2.00 5.27
CA TYR A 32 -7.86 1.21 4.22
C TYR A 32 -7.20 1.44 2.86
N LYS A 33 -5.87 1.35 2.84
CA LYS A 33 -5.05 1.66 1.67
C LYS A 33 -3.67 1.03 1.75
N VAL A 34 -2.95 1.04 0.63
CA VAL A 34 -1.49 0.89 0.61
C VAL A 34 -0.90 2.24 0.29
N ILE A 35 0.12 2.64 1.05
CA ILE A 35 0.85 3.89 0.86
C ILE A 35 2.27 3.63 0.37
N ARG A 36 2.81 4.60 -0.38
CA ARG A 36 4.23 4.74 -0.67
C ARG A 36 4.83 5.78 0.26
N ILE A 37 5.79 5.38 1.07
CA ILE A 37 6.58 6.25 1.95
C ILE A 37 7.80 6.69 1.15
N ARG A 38 8.00 8.00 1.02
CA ARG A 38 9.12 8.55 0.25
C ARG A 38 10.38 8.64 1.10
N LEU A 39 11.50 8.19 0.55
CA LEU A 39 12.81 8.24 1.17
C LEU A 39 13.77 9.06 0.30
N THR A 40 14.57 9.91 0.95
CA THR A 40 15.72 10.58 0.34
C THR A 40 16.97 10.10 1.08
N ASP A 41 17.92 9.50 0.37
CA ASP A 41 19.16 8.95 0.95
C ASP A 41 18.90 7.97 2.12
N GLY A 42 17.83 7.18 2.00
CA GLY A 42 17.43 6.22 3.04
C GLY A 42 16.72 6.84 4.26
N VAL A 43 16.43 8.14 4.23
CA VAL A 43 15.72 8.86 5.31
C VAL A 43 14.29 9.18 4.87
N PRO A 44 13.25 8.82 5.66
CA PRO A 44 11.87 9.18 5.36
C PRO A 44 11.68 10.70 5.32
N THR A 45 10.99 11.20 4.28
CA THR A 45 10.72 12.63 4.12
C THR A 45 9.64 13.17 5.06
N GLY A 46 8.90 12.28 5.73
CA GLY A 46 7.73 12.61 6.54
C GLY A 46 6.41 12.58 5.78
N GLU A 47 6.46 12.47 4.46
CA GLU A 47 5.28 12.39 3.58
C GLU A 47 5.06 10.98 3.05
N TYR A 48 3.81 10.67 2.72
CA TYR A 48 3.45 9.47 1.97
C TYR A 48 2.44 9.78 0.87
N GLU A 49 2.41 8.91 -0.12
CA GLU A 49 1.47 8.98 -1.25
C GLU A 49 0.52 7.78 -1.20
N ASP A 50 -0.75 8.03 -1.51
CA ASP A 50 -1.74 6.98 -1.68
C ASP A 50 -1.39 6.15 -2.93
N PHE A 51 -1.14 4.85 -2.76
CA PHE A 51 -0.74 3.95 -3.85
C PHE A 51 -1.88 3.02 -4.30
N VAL A 52 -2.57 2.37 -3.35
CA VAL A 52 -3.77 1.58 -3.62
C VAL A 52 -4.88 2.03 -2.70
N THR A 53 -5.99 2.48 -3.26
CA THR A 53 -7.15 3.01 -2.54
C THR A 53 -8.44 2.41 -3.08
N GLY A 54 -9.59 2.87 -2.57
CA GLY A 54 -10.90 2.44 -3.02
C GLY A 54 -11.53 1.31 -2.22
N PHE A 55 -10.88 0.86 -1.14
CA PHE A 55 -11.39 -0.18 -0.23
C PHE A 55 -12.62 0.25 0.60
N VAL A 56 -12.84 1.56 0.73
CA VAL A 56 -13.99 2.16 1.43
C VAL A 56 -14.99 2.63 0.39
N LEU A 57 -16.23 2.12 0.44
CA LEU A 57 -17.29 2.52 -0.49
C LEU A 57 -18.09 3.71 0.05
N ASN A 58 -18.31 3.74 1.37
CA ASN A 58 -19.04 4.78 2.07
C ASN A 58 -18.78 4.69 3.59
N ASP A 59 -19.45 5.54 4.37
CA ASP A 59 -19.32 5.63 5.83
C ASP A 59 -19.81 4.39 6.60
N SER A 60 -20.38 3.39 5.95
CA SER A 60 -20.79 2.14 6.59
C SER A 60 -20.10 0.91 6.01
N GLU A 61 -19.42 1.04 4.87
CA GLU A 61 -19.06 -0.11 4.05
C GLU A 61 -17.61 -0.07 3.59
N VAL A 62 -16.93 -1.18 3.87
CA VAL A 62 -15.54 -1.45 3.51
C VAL A 62 -15.50 -2.86 2.94
N TRP A 63 -14.95 -3.03 1.74
CA TRP A 63 -14.92 -4.35 1.07
C TRP A 63 -13.59 -5.08 1.22
N GLY A 64 -12.53 -4.40 1.65
CA GLY A 64 -11.22 -5.01 1.88
C GLY A 64 -10.38 -4.23 2.88
N ARG A 65 -9.43 -4.91 3.53
CA ARG A 65 -8.53 -4.29 4.50
C ARG A 65 -7.09 -4.77 4.26
N PRO A 66 -6.21 -3.92 3.72
CA PRO A 66 -4.83 -4.31 3.42
C PRO A 66 -4.05 -4.76 4.67
N VAL A 67 -3.33 -5.87 4.58
CA VAL A 67 -2.56 -6.47 5.69
C VAL A 67 -1.06 -6.54 5.36
N GLY A 68 -0.71 -7.34 4.37
CA GLY A 68 0.67 -7.66 4.02
C GLY A 68 1.08 -7.00 2.71
N VAL A 69 2.36 -6.60 2.62
CA VAL A 69 2.96 -6.06 1.40
C VAL A 69 4.31 -6.72 1.16
N ALA A 70 4.52 -7.30 -0.02
CA ALA A 70 5.78 -7.92 -0.43
C ALA A 70 6.12 -7.58 -1.89
N VAL A 71 7.41 -7.62 -2.22
CA VAL A 71 7.88 -7.46 -3.61
C VAL A 71 8.14 -8.85 -4.17
N ALA A 72 7.48 -9.20 -5.27
CA ALA A 72 7.71 -10.45 -6.00
C ALA A 72 9.05 -10.42 -6.73
N HIS A 73 9.55 -11.58 -7.15
CA HIS A 73 10.86 -11.68 -7.84
C HIS A 73 10.92 -10.88 -9.15
N ASP A 74 9.79 -10.70 -9.81
CA ASP A 74 9.66 -9.89 -11.03
C ASP A 74 9.45 -8.39 -10.76
N GLY A 75 9.48 -7.97 -9.49
CA GLY A 75 9.30 -6.59 -9.08
C GLY A 75 7.84 -6.14 -8.94
N ALA A 76 6.85 -7.02 -9.12
CA ALA A 76 5.45 -6.70 -8.80
C ALA A 76 5.25 -6.53 -7.29
N LEU A 77 4.28 -5.70 -6.89
CA LEU A 77 3.88 -5.59 -5.49
C LEU A 77 2.73 -6.56 -5.21
N LEU A 78 2.92 -7.45 -4.23
CA LEU A 78 1.88 -8.32 -3.70
C LEU A 78 1.27 -7.66 -2.47
N VAL A 79 -0.06 -7.57 -2.45
CA VAL A 79 -0.84 -6.99 -1.34
C VAL A 79 -1.90 -8.00 -0.92
N SER A 80 -1.87 -8.42 0.34
CA SER A 80 -2.95 -9.24 0.91
C SER A 80 -3.99 -8.36 1.61
N GLU A 81 -5.25 -8.79 1.60
CA GLU A 81 -6.33 -8.18 2.37
C GLU A 81 -7.22 -9.27 3.00
N ASP A 82 -7.74 -9.01 4.20
CA ASP A 82 -8.50 -10.00 4.99
C ASP A 82 -10.02 -9.80 4.97
N GLY A 83 -10.54 -8.79 4.28
CA GLY A 83 -11.99 -8.54 4.15
C GLY A 83 -12.66 -9.51 3.18
N ALA A 84 -12.01 -9.78 2.05
CA ALA A 84 -12.46 -10.77 1.05
C ALA A 84 -11.49 -11.96 0.90
N GLY A 85 -10.36 -11.96 1.62
CA GLY A 85 -9.37 -13.05 1.57
C GLY A 85 -8.55 -13.07 0.27
N THR A 86 -8.30 -11.90 -0.30
CA THR A 86 -7.69 -11.74 -1.63
C THR A 86 -6.21 -11.37 -1.52
N ILE A 87 -5.42 -11.87 -2.49
CA ILE A 87 -4.07 -11.36 -2.76
C ILE A 87 -4.08 -10.66 -4.12
N TRP A 88 -3.75 -9.39 -4.12
CA TRP A 88 -3.60 -8.56 -5.31
C TRP A 88 -2.14 -8.57 -5.77
N ARG A 89 -1.95 -8.65 -7.10
CA ARG A 89 -0.64 -8.47 -7.74
C ARG A 89 -0.68 -7.20 -8.58
N ILE A 90 0.15 -6.24 -8.23
CA ILE A 90 0.19 -4.91 -8.85
C ILE A 90 1.41 -4.83 -9.75
N THR A 91 1.17 -4.54 -11.02
CA THR A 91 2.20 -4.41 -12.05
C THR A 91 2.07 -3.07 -12.76
N ARG A 92 3.18 -2.56 -13.28
CA ARG A 92 3.18 -1.49 -14.28
C ARG A 92 2.72 -2.06 -15.62
N GLN A 93 1.93 -1.28 -16.38
CA GLN A 93 1.63 -1.55 -17.79
C GLN A 93 2.69 -0.96 -18.71
#